data_AF-A0A2D5U809-F1
#
_entry.id   AF-A0A2D5U809-F1
#
_cell.length_a   1.000
_cell.length_b   1.000
_cell.length_c   1.000
_cell.angle_alpha   90.00
_cell.angle_beta   90.00
_cell.angle_gamma   90.00
#
_symmetry.space_group_name_H-M   'P 1'
#
loop_
_entity.id
_entity.type
_entity.pdbx_description
1 polymer ?
#
loop_
_entity_poly.entity_id
_entity_poly.type
_entity_poly.pdbx_seq_one_letter_code
_entity_poly.pdbx_strand_id
1 'polypeptide(L)'
;MRNSVIGSKIAGIRVIGSLLCSFVLAAGVNADDDLIKRGEQVFNTVANIGCAGCHGAFAEGDLGVGPYIRGASEGSVRAAIEGIGPMVAIKAVITEEETKAVSAYVNYLGAAQVARTQVKRGRFVPESFATQPGTSMQIVVQNAGFSAHSFQSDNLGIDKLSVPARSAKSFLWQAPEQEGEYSLYCTDCKLKDQLFKIKVDKTAKKFIAITPKVEDSM
;
A
#
# COMPACT_ATOMS: atom_id res chain seq x y z
N MET A 1 44.98 36.11 -63.23
CA MET A 1 46.45 36.00 -63.41
C MET A 1 47.08 35.82 -62.04
N ARG A 2 47.90 34.76 -61.87
CA ARG A 2 48.92 34.54 -60.81
C ARG A 2 48.40 34.46 -59.35
N ASN A 3 48.83 33.60 -58.44
CA ASN A 3 49.83 32.52 -58.34
C ASN A 3 49.50 31.74 -57.04
N SER A 4 49.60 30.40 -57.02
CA SER A 4 50.64 29.60 -56.33
C SER A 4 50.60 29.64 -54.78
N VAL A 5 50.10 28.60 -54.07
CA VAL A 5 50.74 27.35 -53.56
C VAL A 5 51.56 27.55 -52.26
N ILE A 6 51.61 26.46 -51.45
CA ILE A 6 52.44 26.15 -50.25
C ILE A 6 51.60 26.29 -48.96
N GLY A 7 51.25 25.27 -48.17
CA GLY A 7 51.83 23.95 -47.94
C GLY A 7 52.63 23.95 -46.64
N SER A 8 52.09 23.41 -45.53
CA SER A 8 52.93 22.80 -44.49
C SER A 8 52.14 21.96 -43.47
N LYS A 9 52.69 20.78 -43.19
CA LYS A 9 52.24 19.79 -42.21
C LYS A 9 52.55 20.27 -40.78
N ILE A 10 51.90 19.69 -39.77
CA ILE A 10 52.54 18.84 -38.73
C ILE A 10 51.53 18.54 -37.60
N ALA A 11 51.60 17.28 -37.17
CA ALA A 11 50.85 16.64 -36.11
C ALA A 11 51.11 17.24 -34.72
N GLY A 12 50.13 17.07 -33.81
CA GLY A 12 50.30 17.43 -32.41
C GLY A 12 49.08 17.07 -31.57
N ILE A 13 48.82 15.78 -31.38
CA ILE A 13 47.92 15.27 -30.35
C ILE A 13 48.51 15.66 -28.98
N ARG A 14 47.75 16.42 -28.19
CA ARG A 14 47.92 16.48 -26.73
C ARG A 14 46.54 16.43 -26.07
N VAL A 15 46.20 15.23 -25.63
CA VAL A 15 45.14 14.96 -24.66
C VAL A 15 45.67 15.34 -23.29
N ILE A 16 45.07 16.33 -22.61
CA ILE A 16 45.25 16.52 -21.16
C ILE A 16 43.90 16.89 -20.54
N GLY A 17 43.27 15.87 -19.95
CA GLY A 17 42.61 15.93 -18.64
C GLY A 17 41.49 16.94 -18.44
N SER A 18 40.30 16.67 -18.98
CA SER A 18 39.07 17.25 -18.44
C SER A 18 38.68 16.46 -17.18
N LEU A 19 38.95 17.02 -16.01
CA LEU A 19 38.55 16.48 -14.71
C LEU A 19 37.02 16.57 -14.59
N LEU A 20 36.32 15.54 -15.07
CA LEU A 20 34.88 15.35 -14.87
C LEU A 20 34.64 15.03 -13.39
N CYS A 21 34.26 16.07 -12.64
CA CYS A 21 33.69 15.93 -11.32
C CYS A 21 32.29 15.32 -11.47
N SER A 22 32.22 13.98 -11.51
CA SER A 22 30.97 13.23 -11.51
C SER A 22 30.30 13.42 -10.16
N PHE A 23 29.35 14.34 -10.09
CA PHE A 23 28.31 14.35 -9.07
C PHE A 23 27.48 13.08 -9.22
N VAL A 24 27.84 12.03 -8.48
CA VAL A 24 26.93 10.91 -8.23
C VAL A 24 25.94 11.38 -7.16
N LEU A 25 24.85 12.00 -7.61
CA LEU A 25 23.63 12.09 -6.81
C LEU A 25 23.03 10.67 -6.75
N ALA A 26 23.42 9.89 -5.75
CA ALA A 26 22.68 8.71 -5.37
C ALA A 26 21.32 9.19 -4.86
N ALA A 27 20.25 8.91 -5.63
CA ALA A 27 18.89 9.07 -5.17
C ALA A 27 18.70 8.16 -3.95
N GLY A 28 18.62 8.76 -2.76
CA GLY A 28 18.25 8.05 -1.54
C GLY A 28 16.82 7.55 -1.68
N VAL A 29 16.66 6.27 -2.02
CA VAL A 29 15.43 5.55 -1.70
C VAL A 29 15.40 5.49 -0.16
N ASN A 30 14.34 5.99 0.48
CA ASN A 30 14.26 5.95 1.94
C ASN A 30 14.35 4.49 2.38
N ALA A 31 15.29 4.15 3.26
CA ALA A 31 15.46 2.80 3.77
C ALA A 31 14.14 2.22 4.34
N ASP A 32 13.26 3.11 4.81
CA ASP A 32 11.92 2.79 5.29
C ASP A 32 10.98 2.30 4.19
N ASP A 33 11.03 2.89 2.99
CA ASP A 33 10.17 2.48 1.87
C ASP A 33 10.54 1.07 1.40
N ASP A 34 11.83 0.75 1.37
CA ASP A 34 12.31 -0.58 0.98
C ASP A 34 11.99 -1.62 2.05
N LEU A 35 12.08 -1.25 3.34
CA LEU A 35 11.67 -2.12 4.45
C LEU A 35 10.17 -2.38 4.42
N ILE A 36 9.34 -1.36 4.16
CA ILE A 36 7.88 -1.49 4.03
C ILE A 36 7.52 -2.37 2.83
N LYS A 37 8.14 -2.17 1.66
CA LYS A 37 7.92 -3.02 0.47
C LYS A 37 8.31 -4.46 0.72
N ARG A 38 9.45 -4.70 1.36
CA ARG A 38 9.85 -6.05 1.78
C ARG A 38 8.84 -6.63 2.77
N GLY A 39 8.37 -5.82 3.72
CA GLY A 39 7.35 -6.21 4.68
C GLY A 39 6.04 -6.61 4.02
N GLU A 40 5.60 -5.89 3.00
CA GLU A 40 4.44 -6.25 2.18
C GLU A 40 4.64 -7.58 1.46
N GLN A 41 5.83 -7.83 0.89
CA GLN A 41 6.15 -9.11 0.26
C GLN A 41 6.05 -10.26 1.27
N VAL A 42 6.73 -10.14 2.42
CA VAL A 42 6.67 -11.13 3.51
C VAL A 42 5.23 -11.35 3.97
N PHE A 43 4.48 -10.27 4.19
CA PHE A 43 3.08 -10.30 4.60
C PHE A 43 2.22 -11.15 3.66
N ASN A 44 2.51 -11.15 2.36
CA ASN A 44 1.75 -11.89 1.36
C ASN A 44 2.27 -13.30 1.09
N THR A 45 3.52 -13.63 1.42
CA THR A 45 4.15 -14.88 0.94
C THR A 45 4.73 -15.80 2.01
N VAL A 46 4.97 -15.32 3.24
CA VAL A 46 5.64 -16.13 4.28
C VAL A 46 4.90 -17.45 4.52
N ALA A 47 5.66 -18.56 4.62
CA ALA A 47 5.13 -19.92 4.75
C ALA A 47 4.11 -20.34 3.66
N ASN A 48 4.16 -19.75 2.46
CA ASN A 48 3.22 -19.96 1.35
C ASN A 48 1.74 -19.63 1.64
N ILE A 49 1.45 -19.05 2.79
CA ILE A 49 0.11 -18.58 3.21
C ILE A 49 0.07 -17.06 3.36
N GLY A 50 1.20 -16.46 3.74
CA GLY A 50 1.29 -15.07 4.15
C GLY A 50 0.57 -14.81 5.47
N CYS A 51 0.89 -13.68 6.09
CA CYS A 51 0.05 -13.10 7.14
C CYS A 51 -1.33 -12.72 6.60
N ALA A 52 -1.42 -12.33 5.32
CA ALA A 52 -2.65 -11.96 4.64
C ALA A 52 -3.74 -13.04 4.68
N GLY A 53 -3.33 -14.32 4.64
CA GLY A 53 -4.25 -15.46 4.67
C GLY A 53 -5.07 -15.55 5.95
N CYS A 54 -4.57 -14.99 7.06
CA CYS A 54 -5.25 -14.98 8.35
C CYS A 54 -5.74 -13.59 8.74
N HIS A 55 -4.97 -12.54 8.45
CA HIS A 55 -5.23 -11.19 8.93
C HIS A 55 -5.89 -10.28 7.88
N GLY A 56 -6.34 -10.83 6.75
CA GLY A 56 -6.87 -10.04 5.63
C GLY A 56 -5.77 -9.43 4.77
N ALA A 57 -6.13 -9.02 3.54
CA ALA A 57 -5.16 -8.58 2.52
C ALA A 57 -4.35 -7.34 2.92
N PHE A 58 -4.87 -6.54 3.85
CA PHE A 58 -4.26 -5.31 4.36
C PHE A 58 -4.28 -5.30 5.90
N ALA A 59 -4.12 -6.46 6.52
CA ALA A 59 -4.02 -6.64 7.98
C ALA A 59 -5.26 -6.17 8.78
N GLU A 60 -6.38 -5.97 8.10
CA GLU A 60 -7.64 -5.46 8.65
C GLU A 60 -8.45 -6.50 9.44
N GLY A 61 -7.90 -7.71 9.58
CA GLY A 61 -8.55 -8.89 10.15
C GLY A 61 -9.39 -9.63 9.12
N ASP A 62 -9.49 -10.93 9.29
CA ASP A 62 -10.46 -11.77 8.57
C ASP A 62 -11.47 -12.33 9.58
N LEU A 63 -12.75 -12.42 9.20
CA LEU A 63 -13.91 -12.71 10.06
C LEU A 63 -13.92 -14.13 10.66
N GLY A 64 -12.88 -14.50 11.41
CA GLY A 64 -12.77 -15.77 12.12
C GLY A 64 -11.37 -16.42 12.11
N VAL A 65 -10.39 -15.87 11.38
CA VAL A 65 -9.04 -16.47 11.32
C VAL A 65 -8.04 -15.69 12.16
N GLY A 66 -7.73 -14.46 11.76
CA GLY A 66 -6.76 -13.59 12.44
C GLY A 66 -7.37 -12.22 12.76
N PRO A 67 -7.00 -11.63 13.91
CA PRO A 67 -7.50 -10.32 14.30
C PRO A 67 -6.96 -9.20 13.42
N TYR A 68 -7.56 -8.02 13.57
CA TYR A 68 -7.01 -6.75 13.08
C TYR A 68 -5.63 -6.49 13.72
N ILE A 69 -4.60 -6.25 12.90
CA ILE A 69 -3.23 -6.02 13.39
C ILE A 69 -2.60 -4.72 12.88
N ARG A 70 -3.28 -3.93 12.04
CA ARG A 70 -2.72 -2.66 11.53
C ARG A 70 -2.28 -1.77 12.68
N GLY A 71 -1.06 -1.26 12.58
CA GLY A 71 -0.46 -0.42 13.62
C GLY A 71 0.24 -1.19 14.74
N ALA A 72 0.27 -2.53 14.71
CA ALA A 72 1.03 -3.29 15.69
C ALA A 72 2.51 -2.86 15.72
N SER A 73 3.11 -2.87 16.91
CA SER A 73 4.55 -2.65 17.07
C SER A 73 5.34 -3.91 16.72
N GLU A 74 6.64 -3.78 16.44
CA GLU A 74 7.50 -4.96 16.21
C GLU A 74 7.44 -5.94 17.39
N GLY A 75 7.55 -5.43 18.63
CA GLY A 75 7.45 -6.27 19.82
C GLY A 75 6.12 -7.03 19.91
N SER A 76 5.01 -6.40 19.52
CA SER A 76 3.69 -7.06 19.46
C SER A 76 3.63 -8.14 18.39
N VAL A 77 4.17 -7.87 17.20
CA VAL A 77 4.19 -8.83 16.08
C VAL A 77 5.06 -10.04 16.43
N ARG A 78 6.26 -9.79 16.95
CA ARG A 78 7.20 -10.82 17.42
C ARG A 78 6.59 -11.70 18.49
N ALA A 79 6.04 -11.10 19.54
CA ALA A 79 5.38 -11.85 20.62
C ALA A 79 4.21 -12.70 20.10
N ALA A 80 3.44 -12.19 19.13
CA ALA A 80 2.36 -12.94 18.51
C ALA A 80 2.89 -14.16 17.73
N ILE A 81 3.89 -13.98 16.85
CA ILE A 81 4.53 -15.07 16.10
C ILE A 81 5.06 -16.15 17.05
N GLU A 82 5.69 -15.74 18.15
CA GLU A 82 6.32 -16.67 19.09
C GLU A 82 5.32 -17.42 19.98
N GLY A 83 4.21 -16.76 20.36
CA GLY A 83 3.32 -17.20 21.43
C GLY A 83 1.93 -17.69 21.01
N ILE A 84 1.44 -17.33 19.82
CA ILE A 84 0.10 -17.72 19.37
C ILE A 84 0.18 -19.05 18.62
N GLY A 85 -0.47 -20.09 19.16
CA GLY A 85 -0.44 -21.46 18.59
C GLY A 85 -0.72 -21.55 17.08
N PRO A 86 -1.80 -20.92 16.56
CA PRO A 86 -2.06 -20.84 15.11
C PRO A 86 -0.93 -20.25 14.25
N MET A 87 0.02 -19.50 14.83
CA MET A 87 1.16 -18.90 14.10
C MET A 87 2.38 -19.83 14.00
N VAL A 88 2.31 -21.07 14.51
CA VAL A 88 3.43 -22.02 14.52
C VAL A 88 4.05 -22.25 13.13
N ALA A 89 3.23 -22.28 12.08
CA ALA A 89 3.71 -22.45 10.72
C ALA A 89 4.54 -21.25 10.23
N ILE A 90 4.18 -20.03 10.67
CA ILE A 90 4.95 -18.82 10.38
C ILE A 90 6.25 -18.84 11.20
N LYS A 91 6.14 -19.09 12.51
CA LYS A 91 7.28 -19.16 13.44
C LYS A 91 8.37 -20.12 12.97
N ALA A 92 8.00 -21.23 12.35
CA ALA A 92 8.94 -22.25 11.90
C ALA A 92 9.85 -21.79 10.75
N VAL A 93 9.47 -20.73 10.01
CA VAL A 93 10.16 -20.33 8.78
C VAL A 93 10.51 -18.85 8.71
N ILE A 94 9.81 -17.98 9.43
CA ILE A 94 10.05 -16.54 9.39
C ILE A 94 11.37 -16.21 10.08
N THR A 95 12.17 -15.37 9.44
CA THR A 95 13.44 -14.87 9.98
C THR A 95 13.23 -13.60 10.81
N GLU A 96 14.27 -13.21 11.54
CA GLU A 96 14.33 -11.94 12.27
C GLU A 96 14.13 -10.72 11.35
N GLU A 97 14.84 -10.70 10.23
CA GLU A 97 14.75 -9.61 9.24
C GLU A 97 13.36 -9.54 8.59
N GLU A 98 12.74 -10.69 8.33
CA GLU A 98 11.37 -10.75 7.81
C GLU A 98 10.35 -10.31 8.86
N THR A 99 10.59 -10.66 10.14
CA THR A 99 9.76 -10.20 11.26
C THR A 99 9.83 -8.69 11.40
N LYS A 100 11.02 -8.09 11.32
CA LYS A 100 11.20 -6.64 11.31
C LYS A 100 10.50 -5.99 10.12
N ALA A 101 10.68 -6.54 8.92
CA ALA A 101 10.07 -6.01 7.71
C ALA A 101 8.54 -6.05 7.77
N VAL A 102 7.93 -7.19 8.10
CA VAL A 102 6.47 -7.31 8.20
C VAL A 102 5.91 -6.42 9.31
N SER A 103 6.66 -6.22 10.40
CA SER A 103 6.30 -5.29 11.46
C SER A 103 6.25 -3.85 10.96
N ALA A 104 7.25 -3.41 10.18
CA ALA A 104 7.26 -2.09 9.56
C ALA A 104 6.05 -1.88 8.63
N TYR A 105 5.73 -2.87 7.79
CA TYR A 105 4.57 -2.81 6.91
C TYR A 105 3.24 -2.74 7.69
N VAL A 106 3.04 -3.62 8.67
CA VAL A 106 1.82 -3.64 9.48
C VAL A 106 1.69 -2.34 10.29
N ASN A 107 2.79 -1.78 10.79
CA ASN A 107 2.79 -0.50 11.49
C ASN A 107 2.42 0.66 10.56
N TYR A 108 3.00 0.71 9.35
CA TYR A 108 2.68 1.66 8.30
C TYR A 108 1.17 1.66 7.96
N LEU A 109 0.55 0.48 7.86
CA LEU A 109 -0.89 0.36 7.64
C LEU A 109 -1.72 1.01 8.76
N GLY A 110 -1.18 1.15 9.97
CA GLY A 110 -1.81 1.85 11.09
C GLY A 110 -1.94 3.37 10.92
N ALA A 111 -1.30 3.97 9.92
CA ALA A 111 -1.37 5.40 9.65
C ALA A 111 -2.68 5.83 8.96
N ALA A 112 -3.42 4.89 8.37
CA ALA A 112 -4.67 5.17 7.64
C ALA A 112 -5.84 4.32 8.17
N GLN A 113 -7.00 4.97 8.31
CA GLN A 113 -8.24 4.30 8.69
C GLN A 113 -8.70 3.38 7.55
N VAL A 114 -8.94 2.11 7.83
CA VAL A 114 -9.43 1.17 6.81
C VAL A 114 -10.96 1.23 6.70
N ALA A 115 -11.47 1.50 5.50
CA ALA A 115 -12.87 1.29 5.16
C ALA A 115 -12.98 0.13 4.17
N ARG A 116 -13.43 -1.01 4.68
CA ARG A 116 -13.53 -2.25 3.92
C ARG A 116 -14.97 -2.49 3.50
N THR A 117 -15.14 -2.90 2.25
CA THR A 117 -16.40 -3.46 1.77
C THR A 117 -16.15 -4.72 0.94
N GLN A 118 -17.04 -5.69 1.07
CA GLN A 118 -17.08 -6.87 0.24
C GLN A 118 -18.25 -6.77 -0.73
N VAL A 119 -17.97 -6.99 -2.01
CA VAL A 119 -18.95 -7.06 -3.08
C VAL A 119 -19.37 -8.50 -3.29
N LYS A 120 -20.63 -8.81 -2.97
CA LYS A 120 -21.22 -10.13 -3.12
C LYS A 120 -22.55 -10.01 -3.86
N ARG A 121 -22.66 -10.65 -5.03
CA ARG A 121 -23.85 -10.58 -5.90
C ARG A 121 -24.26 -9.14 -6.23
N GLY A 122 -23.27 -8.27 -6.45
CA GLY A 122 -23.48 -6.85 -6.76
C GLY A 122 -23.84 -5.96 -5.56
N ARG A 123 -23.86 -6.48 -4.33
CA ARG A 123 -24.12 -5.69 -3.10
C ARG A 123 -22.83 -5.47 -2.33
N PHE A 124 -22.69 -4.27 -1.77
CA PHE A 124 -21.61 -3.89 -0.86
C PHE A 124 -21.95 -4.27 0.57
N VAL A 125 -21.01 -4.91 1.27
CA VAL A 125 -21.19 -5.33 2.67
C VAL A 125 -19.90 -5.07 3.45
N PRO A 126 -19.90 -4.14 4.42
CA PRO A 126 -20.95 -3.15 4.67
C PRO A 126 -21.18 -2.21 3.48
N GLU A 127 -22.36 -1.61 3.39
CA GLU A 127 -22.71 -0.61 2.38
C GLU A 127 -22.29 0.82 2.76
N SER A 128 -21.93 1.04 4.02
CA SER A 128 -21.47 2.35 4.47
C SER A 128 -20.39 2.27 5.53
N PHE A 129 -19.61 3.35 5.62
CA PHE A 129 -18.58 3.58 6.61
C PHE A 129 -18.58 5.07 6.97
N ALA A 130 -18.24 5.42 8.21
CA ALA A 130 -18.17 6.82 8.65
C ALA A 130 -16.76 7.17 9.12
N THR A 131 -16.31 8.37 8.78
CA THR A 131 -14.99 8.92 9.15
C THR A 131 -15.11 10.40 9.49
N GLN A 132 -14.10 10.95 10.17
CA GLN A 132 -14.03 12.39 10.42
C GLN A 132 -13.38 13.12 9.24
N PRO A 133 -13.66 14.42 9.06
CA PRO A 133 -12.94 15.27 8.11
C PRO A 133 -11.41 15.18 8.29
N GLY A 134 -10.66 15.26 7.19
CA GLY A 134 -9.20 15.24 7.21
C GLY A 134 -8.58 13.87 7.58
N THR A 135 -9.37 12.81 7.71
CA THR A 135 -8.84 11.47 8.00
C THR A 135 -8.18 10.84 6.77
N SER A 136 -6.92 10.38 6.91
CA SER A 136 -6.28 9.52 5.91
C SER A 136 -6.91 8.13 5.94
N MET A 137 -7.36 7.64 4.78
CA MET A 137 -8.09 6.39 4.65
C MET A 137 -7.43 5.43 3.67
N GLN A 138 -7.55 4.14 3.94
CA GLN A 138 -7.38 3.09 2.95
C GLN A 138 -8.75 2.46 2.65
N ILE A 139 -9.24 2.66 1.44
CA ILE A 139 -10.49 2.05 0.99
C ILE A 139 -10.18 0.69 0.39
N VAL A 140 -10.80 -0.36 0.91
CA VAL A 140 -10.58 -1.75 0.48
C VAL A 140 -11.85 -2.29 -0.15
N VAL A 141 -11.77 -2.69 -1.41
CA VAL A 141 -12.86 -3.32 -2.16
C VAL A 141 -12.51 -4.78 -2.41
N GLN A 142 -13.20 -5.68 -1.73
CA GLN A 142 -13.08 -7.12 -1.93
C GLN A 142 -14.14 -7.62 -2.90
N ASN A 143 -13.73 -8.34 -3.94
CA ASN A 143 -14.62 -9.03 -4.85
C ASN A 143 -14.78 -10.50 -4.41
N ALA A 144 -15.94 -10.83 -3.82
CA ALA A 144 -16.26 -12.21 -3.45
C ALA A 144 -16.83 -13.04 -4.61
N GLY A 145 -16.99 -12.43 -5.79
CA GLY A 145 -17.48 -13.07 -7.01
C GLY A 145 -16.45 -13.99 -7.68
N PHE A 146 -16.93 -14.71 -8.69
CA PHE A 146 -16.12 -15.62 -9.52
C PHE A 146 -15.63 -14.99 -10.83
N SER A 147 -16.02 -13.75 -11.10
CA SER A 147 -15.56 -12.95 -12.24
C SER A 147 -14.94 -11.66 -11.73
N ALA A 148 -14.02 -11.08 -12.49
CA ALA A 148 -13.55 -9.73 -12.23
C ALA A 148 -14.71 -8.72 -12.30
N HIS A 149 -14.60 -7.65 -11.52
CA HIS A 149 -15.56 -6.54 -11.51
C HIS A 149 -14.82 -5.20 -11.58
N SER A 150 -15.49 -4.21 -12.15
CA SER A 150 -14.99 -2.85 -12.28
C SER A 150 -15.83 -1.89 -11.44
N PHE A 151 -15.15 -0.98 -10.77
CA PHE A 151 -15.74 0.01 -9.89
C PHE A 151 -15.33 1.42 -10.29
N GLN A 152 -16.21 2.39 -10.05
CA GLN A 152 -15.96 3.80 -10.34
C GLN A 152 -16.50 4.66 -9.20
N SER A 153 -16.04 5.90 -9.16
CA SER A 153 -16.55 6.91 -8.24
C SER A 153 -16.49 8.29 -8.87
N ASP A 154 -17.56 9.05 -8.71
CA ASP A 154 -17.64 10.42 -9.21
C ASP A 154 -17.01 11.43 -8.24
N ASN A 155 -16.77 11.03 -6.99
CA ASN A 155 -16.31 11.94 -5.93
C ASN A 155 -15.21 11.40 -5.00
N LEU A 156 -14.75 10.15 -5.17
CA LEU A 156 -13.54 9.62 -4.53
C LEU A 156 -12.28 9.79 -5.40
N GLY A 157 -12.41 10.31 -6.62
CA GLY A 157 -11.29 10.51 -7.54
C GLY A 157 -10.80 9.20 -8.18
N ILE A 158 -11.70 8.26 -8.48
CA ILE A 158 -11.35 7.00 -9.14
C ILE A 158 -12.11 6.84 -10.45
N ASP A 159 -11.36 6.90 -11.54
CA ASP A 159 -11.88 6.69 -12.88
C ASP A 159 -12.26 5.24 -13.14
N LYS A 160 -11.47 4.28 -12.64
CA LYS A 160 -11.74 2.84 -12.73
C LYS A 160 -10.86 2.02 -11.81
N LEU A 161 -11.47 1.20 -10.97
CA LEU A 161 -10.82 0.17 -10.16
C LEU A 161 -11.27 -1.21 -10.63
N SER A 162 -10.39 -1.98 -11.26
CA SER A 162 -10.69 -3.37 -11.64
C SER A 162 -10.18 -4.34 -10.57
N VAL A 163 -11.09 -5.13 -9.98
CA VAL A 163 -10.79 -6.10 -8.92
C VAL A 163 -11.03 -7.53 -9.44
N PRO A 164 -9.98 -8.36 -9.55
CA PRO A 164 -10.09 -9.75 -9.96
C PRO A 164 -11.06 -10.57 -9.09
N ALA A 165 -11.53 -11.70 -9.63
CA ALA A 165 -12.33 -12.67 -8.87
C ALA A 165 -11.59 -13.10 -7.60
N ARG A 166 -12.33 -13.26 -6.49
CA ARG A 166 -11.80 -13.75 -5.20
C ARG A 166 -10.59 -12.97 -4.67
N SER A 167 -10.50 -11.69 -4.97
CA SER A 167 -9.38 -10.82 -4.56
C SER A 167 -9.87 -9.52 -3.93
N ALA A 168 -8.95 -8.73 -3.42
CA ALA A 168 -9.20 -7.37 -2.99
C ALA A 168 -8.20 -6.41 -3.65
N LYS A 169 -8.64 -5.17 -3.84
CA LYS A 169 -7.73 -4.05 -4.09
C LYS A 169 -8.02 -2.93 -3.11
N SER A 170 -7.03 -2.06 -2.94
CA SER A 170 -7.18 -0.87 -2.13
C SER A 170 -6.57 0.34 -2.82
N PHE A 171 -6.93 1.51 -2.31
CA PHE A 171 -6.32 2.78 -2.65
C PHE A 171 -6.35 3.68 -1.42
N LEU A 172 -5.39 4.61 -1.36
CA LEU A 172 -5.39 5.64 -0.33
C LEU A 172 -6.31 6.79 -0.76
N TRP A 173 -7.06 7.31 0.18
CA TRP A 173 -7.95 8.43 -0.01
C TRP A 173 -7.90 9.35 1.21
N GLN A 174 -7.76 10.65 0.97
CA GLN A 174 -7.76 11.64 2.01
C GLN A 174 -9.19 12.18 2.15
N ALA A 175 -9.82 11.96 3.31
CA ALA A 175 -11.15 12.51 3.55
C ALA A 175 -11.10 14.04 3.51
N PRO A 176 -11.99 14.70 2.75
CA PRO A 176 -12.03 16.16 2.69
C PRO A 176 -12.33 16.80 4.05
N GLU A 177 -12.01 18.08 4.17
CA GLU A 177 -12.34 18.89 5.36
C GLU A 177 -13.85 19.16 5.46
N GLN A 178 -14.56 19.10 4.34
CA GLN A 178 -16.01 19.29 4.29
C GLN A 178 -16.76 17.98 4.53
N GLU A 179 -17.78 18.04 5.39
CA GLU A 179 -18.73 16.93 5.62
C GLU A 179 -19.48 16.59 4.32
N GLY A 180 -19.81 15.31 4.12
CA GLY A 180 -20.50 14.85 2.92
C GLY A 180 -20.52 13.34 2.73
N GLU A 181 -21.24 12.88 1.72
CA GLU A 181 -21.26 11.48 1.30
C GLU A 181 -20.43 11.28 0.02
N TYR A 182 -19.49 10.34 0.09
CA TYR A 182 -18.65 9.92 -1.02
C TYR A 182 -18.96 8.47 -1.35
N SER A 183 -18.96 8.08 -2.62
CA SER A 183 -19.43 6.74 -2.96
C SER A 183 -18.70 6.09 -4.12
N LEU A 184 -18.63 4.76 -4.08
CA LEU A 184 -18.25 3.96 -5.24
C LEU A 184 -19.38 3.02 -5.65
N TYR A 185 -19.43 2.71 -6.93
CA TYR A 185 -20.41 1.80 -7.52
C TYR A 185 -19.71 0.80 -8.44
N CYS A 186 -20.39 -0.32 -8.69
CA CYS A 186 -19.92 -1.35 -9.60
C CYS A 186 -20.51 -1.16 -11.00
N THR A 187 -19.68 -0.97 -12.01
CA THR A 187 -20.13 -0.63 -13.37
C THR A 187 -20.64 -1.85 -14.14
N ASP A 188 -20.09 -3.04 -13.85
CA ASP A 188 -20.38 -4.30 -14.55
C ASP A 188 -21.17 -5.31 -13.70
N CYS A 189 -21.52 -4.95 -12.46
CA CYS A 189 -22.39 -5.79 -11.63
C CYS A 189 -23.82 -5.84 -12.18
N LYS A 190 -24.54 -6.92 -11.84
CA LYS A 190 -25.96 -7.10 -12.19
C LYS A 190 -26.88 -6.07 -11.53
N LEU A 191 -26.57 -5.68 -10.29
CA LEU A 191 -27.28 -4.63 -9.57
C LEU A 191 -26.60 -3.30 -9.86
N LYS A 192 -27.37 -2.30 -10.33
CA LYS A 192 -26.84 -1.00 -10.79
C LYS A 192 -26.93 0.12 -9.76
N ASP A 193 -27.87 0.04 -8.81
CA ASP A 193 -28.13 1.10 -7.83
C ASP A 193 -27.52 0.79 -6.45
N GLN A 194 -26.39 0.07 -6.42
CA GLN A 194 -25.71 -0.29 -5.19
C GLN A 194 -24.49 0.59 -5.03
N LEU A 195 -24.37 1.22 -3.86
CA LEU A 195 -23.29 2.11 -3.50
C LEU A 195 -22.58 1.59 -2.26
N PHE A 196 -21.25 1.70 -2.22
CA PHE A 196 -20.54 1.78 -0.95
C PHE A 196 -20.32 3.24 -0.62
N LYS A 197 -20.79 3.68 0.55
CA LYS A 197 -20.78 5.08 0.96
C LYS A 197 -19.76 5.33 2.08
N ILE A 198 -18.92 6.34 1.90
CA ILE A 198 -18.11 6.93 2.96
C ILE A 198 -18.78 8.23 3.41
N LYS A 199 -19.23 8.27 4.66
CA LYS A 199 -19.78 9.47 5.29
C LYS A 199 -18.66 10.20 6.02
N VAL A 200 -18.33 11.39 5.55
CA VAL A 200 -17.43 12.31 6.26
C VAL A 200 -18.29 13.16 7.19
N ASP A 201 -18.15 12.93 8.48
CA ASP A 201 -19.00 13.48 9.53
C ASP A 201 -18.16 13.72 10.80
N LYS A 202 -18.18 14.93 11.34
CA LYS A 202 -17.39 15.29 12.54
C LYS A 202 -17.81 14.51 13.79
N THR A 203 -19.02 13.98 13.81
CA THR A 203 -19.56 13.15 14.90
C THR A 203 -19.15 11.68 14.78
N ALA A 204 -18.56 11.27 13.65
CA ALA A 204 -18.01 9.94 13.50
C ALA A 204 -16.92 9.68 14.54
N LYS A 205 -16.71 8.39 14.86
CA LYS A 205 -15.65 7.98 15.77
C LYS A 205 -14.29 8.45 15.24
N LYS A 206 -13.57 9.22 16.05
CA LYS A 206 -12.23 9.69 15.71
C LYS A 206 -11.28 8.51 15.48
N PHE A 207 -10.63 8.52 14.33
CA PHE A 207 -9.51 7.64 14.07
C PHE A 207 -8.24 8.23 14.71
N ILE A 208 -7.49 7.39 15.40
CA ILE A 208 -6.20 7.76 15.97
C ILE A 208 -5.15 7.09 15.11
N ALA A 209 -4.59 7.86 14.18
CA ALA A 209 -3.51 7.39 13.31
C ALA A 209 -2.28 7.05 14.15
N ILE A 210 -1.66 5.92 13.85
CA ILE A 210 -0.34 5.63 14.39
C ILE A 210 0.67 6.37 13.53
N THR A 211 1.53 7.16 14.17
CA THR A 211 2.71 7.71 13.51
C THR A 211 3.70 6.57 13.35
N PRO A 212 4.05 6.15 12.12
CA PRO A 212 5.02 5.10 11.93
C PRO A 212 6.33 5.51 12.61
N LYS A 213 6.81 4.71 13.55
CA LYS A 213 8.13 4.94 14.12
C LYS A 213 9.13 4.35 13.13
N VAL A 214 9.87 5.25 12.48
CA VAL A 214 11.15 4.89 11.88
C VAL A 214 12.10 4.71 13.06
N GLU A 215 12.29 3.47 13.51
CA GLU A 215 13.34 3.19 14.48
C GLU A 215 14.67 3.23 13.70
N ASP A 216 15.46 4.27 13.96
CA ASP A 216 16.82 4.40 13.45
C ASP A 216 17.57 3.09 13.71
N SER A 217 18.12 2.51 12.65
CA SER A 217 18.99 1.33 12.77
C SER A 217 20.19 1.69 13.65
N MET A 218 20.20 1.16 14.88
CA MET A 218 21.40 1.10 15.71
C MET A 218 22.43 0.15 15.11
#